data_AF-A0A383CCI0-F1
#
_entry.id   AF-A0A383CCI0-F1
#
_cell.length_a   1.000
_cell.length_b   1.000
_cell.length_c   1.000
_cell.angle_alpha   90.00
_cell.angle_beta   90.00
_cell.angle_gamma   90.00
#
_symmetry.space_group_name_H-M   'P 1'
#
loop_
_entity.id
_entity.type
_entity.pdbx_description
1 polymer ?
#
loop_
_entity_poly.entity_id
_entity_poly.type
_entity_poly.pdbx_seq_one_letter_code
_entity_poly.pdbx_strand_id
1 'polypeptide(L)'
;MKEQTRHHSKYVSESNVIHRCLMTYLDMFSNMPPEWYINSVYYSCNRKGFHPTRKNIAKLFVLYRPEWSGKALIQDGSEFFLI
;
A
#
# COMPACT_ATOMS: atom_id res chain seq x y z
N MET A 1 -21.81 4.95 -21.99
CA MET A 1 -20.87 4.73 -20.88
C MET A 1 -19.48 5.11 -21.36
N LYS A 2 -18.82 6.12 -20.76
CA LYS A 2 -17.41 6.41 -21.09
C LYS A 2 -16.57 5.28 -20.51
N GLU A 3 -16.02 4.43 -21.37
CA GLU A 3 -14.97 3.50 -20.99
C GLU A 3 -13.81 4.33 -20.44
N GLN A 4 -13.61 4.28 -19.13
CA GLN A 4 -12.37 4.74 -18.53
C GLN A 4 -11.29 3.77 -18.99
N THR A 5 -10.68 4.06 -20.15
CA THR A 5 -9.42 3.48 -20.54
C THR A 5 -8.40 3.86 -19.48
N ARG A 6 -8.26 3.01 -18.45
CA ARG A 6 -7.11 3.01 -17.54
C ARG A 6 -5.88 3.02 -18.45
N HIS A 7 -5.16 4.14 -18.50
CA HIS A 7 -3.99 4.34 -19.37
C HIS A 7 -2.85 3.32 -19.14
N HIS A 8 -2.97 2.46 -18.12
CA HIS A 8 -1.97 1.49 -17.67
C HIS A 8 -2.51 0.05 -17.55
N SER A 9 -3.65 -0.27 -18.17
CA SER A 9 -4.47 -1.46 -17.86
C SER A 9 -3.89 -2.83 -18.19
N LYS A 10 -2.79 -2.95 -18.96
CA LYS A 10 -2.42 -4.25 -19.55
C LYS A 10 -1.27 -5.02 -18.88
N TYR A 11 -0.46 -4.42 -18.00
CA TYR A 11 0.78 -5.11 -17.53
C TYR A 11 1.19 -4.87 -16.07
N VAL A 12 0.40 -4.15 -15.26
CA VAL A 12 0.79 -3.81 -13.89
C VAL A 12 -0.18 -4.49 -12.91
N SER A 13 0.28 -5.55 -12.25
CA SER A 13 -0.47 -6.19 -11.15
C SER A 13 -0.67 -5.21 -10.00
N GLU A 14 -1.72 -5.41 -9.20
CA GLU A 14 -1.95 -4.62 -7.98
C GLU A 14 -0.70 -4.60 -7.09
N SER A 15 -0.07 -5.76 -6.89
CA SER A 15 1.18 -5.88 -6.12
C SER A 15 2.33 -5.04 -6.68
N ASN A 16 2.44 -4.91 -8.01
CA ASN A 16 3.47 -4.05 -8.64
C ASN A 16 3.19 -2.56 -8.38
N VAL A 17 1.91 -2.14 -8.39
CA VAL A 17 1.54 -0.76 -8.03
C VAL A 17 1.85 -0.47 -6.56
N ILE A 18 1.47 -1.39 -5.66
CA ILE A 18 1.77 -1.28 -4.23
C ILE A 18 3.28 -1.21 -4.02
N HIS A 19 4.04 -2.11 -4.63
CA HIS A 19 5.50 -2.15 -4.56
C HIS A 19 6.11 -0.81 -4.97
N ARG A 20 5.75 -0.26 -6.14
CA ARG A 20 6.28 1.02 -6.61
C ARG A 20 5.95 2.16 -5.66
N CYS A 21 4.72 2.19 -5.12
CA CYS A 21 4.35 3.20 -4.13
C CYS A 21 5.14 3.05 -2.83
N LEU A 22 5.32 1.81 -2.32
CA LEU A 22 6.11 1.55 -1.13
C LEU A 22 7.55 2.01 -1.29
N MET A 23 8.21 1.65 -2.40
CA MET A 23 9.59 2.05 -2.67
C MET A 23 9.75 3.57 -2.70
N THR A 24 8.83 4.30 -3.34
CA THR A 24 8.86 5.77 -3.35
C THR A 24 8.78 6.34 -1.92
N TYR A 25 7.86 5.87 -1.10
CA TYR A 25 7.71 6.40 0.25
C TYR A 25 8.84 6.00 1.19
N LEU A 26 9.39 4.78 1.08
CA LEU A 26 10.51 4.32 1.88
C LEU A 26 11.82 5.04 1.54
N ASP A 27 12.01 5.41 0.27
CA ASP A 27 13.16 6.19 -0.19
C ASP A 27 13.10 7.65 0.29
N MET A 28 11.92 8.28 0.17
CA MET A 28 11.72 9.67 0.57
C MET A 28 11.65 9.87 2.09
N PHE A 29 11.15 8.88 2.83
CA PHE A 29 10.91 8.97 4.26
C PHE A 29 11.41 7.70 4.93
N SER A 30 12.39 7.83 5.83
CA SER A 30 13.03 6.68 6.49
C SER A 30 12.41 6.28 7.84
N ASN A 31 11.81 7.24 8.55
CA ASN A 31 11.45 7.11 9.97
C ASN A 31 9.96 7.35 10.28
N MET A 32 9.07 7.10 9.32
CA MET A 32 7.62 7.22 9.56
C MET A 32 7.06 5.95 10.22
N PRO A 33 5.96 6.04 10.99
CA PRO A 33 5.32 4.86 11.54
C PRO A 33 4.67 4.00 10.44
N PRO A 34 4.47 2.69 10.65
CA PRO A 34 3.89 1.78 9.64
C PRO A 34 2.54 2.24 9.09
N GLU A 35 1.67 2.75 9.97
CA GLU A 35 0.35 3.26 9.57
C GLU A 35 0.46 4.41 8.56
N TRP A 36 1.47 5.27 8.71
CA TRP A 36 1.69 6.36 7.77
C TRP A 36 2.07 5.85 6.37
N TYR A 37 2.96 4.85 6.28
CA TYR A 37 3.31 4.24 4.99
C TYR A 37 2.11 3.54 4.36
N ILE A 38 1.38 2.74 5.14
CA ILE A 38 0.22 1.96 4.67
C ILE A 38 -0.87 2.91 4.14
N ASN A 39 -1.18 3.98 4.87
CA ASN A 39 -2.17 4.96 4.43
C ASN A 39 -1.71 5.75 3.20
N SER A 40 -0.44 6.17 3.17
CA SER A 40 0.11 6.92 2.03
C SER A 40 0.07 6.09 0.74
N VAL A 41 0.45 4.81 0.82
CA VAL A 41 0.36 3.86 -0.30
C VAL A 41 -1.10 3.61 -0.68
N TYR A 42 -1.99 3.40 0.29
CA TYR A 42 -3.43 3.20 0.04
C TYR A 42 -4.02 4.36 -0.78
N TYR A 43 -3.82 5.61 -0.35
CA TYR A 43 -4.31 6.77 -1.10
C TYR A 43 -3.62 6.92 -2.46
N SER A 44 -2.32 6.62 -2.56
CA SER A 44 -1.57 6.70 -3.81
C SER A 44 -2.04 5.69 -4.86
N CYS A 45 -2.35 4.45 -4.44
CA CYS A 45 -2.93 3.41 -5.28
C CYS A 45 -4.35 3.80 -5.74
N ASN A 46 -5.19 4.28 -4.83
CA ASN A 46 -6.57 4.70 -5.14
C ASN A 46 -6.60 5.79 -6.20
N ARG A 47 -5.73 6.81 -6.12
CA ARG A 47 -5.61 7.86 -7.15
C ARG A 47 -5.20 7.32 -8.53
N LYS A 48 -4.57 6.15 -8.58
CA LYS A 48 -4.17 5.47 -9.83
C LYS A 48 -5.24 4.51 -10.34
N GLY A 49 -6.40 4.45 -9.67
CA GLY A 49 -7.51 3.55 -10.00
C GLY A 49 -7.29 2.12 -9.54
N PHE A 50 -6.36 1.86 -8.61
CA PHE A 50 -6.16 0.56 -7.98
C PHE A 50 -6.66 0.62 -6.54
N HIS A 51 -7.43 -0.38 -6.10
CA HIS A 51 -8.13 -0.35 -4.82
C HIS A 51 -7.64 -1.48 -3.88
N PRO A 52 -6.35 -1.51 -3.52
CA PRO A 52 -5.85 -2.52 -2.60
C PRO A 52 -6.41 -2.31 -1.19
N THR A 53 -6.54 -3.40 -0.44
CA THR A 53 -6.82 -3.33 1.00
C THR A 53 -5.58 -2.87 1.76
N ARG A 54 -5.76 -2.25 2.94
CA ARG A 54 -4.61 -1.90 3.79
C ARG A 54 -3.87 -3.16 4.25
N LYS A 55 -4.59 -4.26 4.42
CA LYS A 55 -4.01 -5.58 4.70
C LYS A 55 -3.07 -6.08 3.61
N ASN A 56 -3.40 -5.91 2.33
CA ASN A 56 -2.51 -6.28 1.22
C ASN A 56 -1.24 -5.42 1.20
N ILE A 57 -1.39 -4.11 1.44
CA ILE A 57 -0.26 -3.18 1.53
C ILE A 57 0.65 -3.55 2.70
N ALA A 58 0.07 -3.81 3.87
CA ALA A 58 0.78 -4.23 5.06
C ALA A 58 1.62 -5.50 4.86
N LYS A 59 1.05 -6.53 4.21
CA LYS A 59 1.78 -7.77 3.87
C LYS A 59 3.02 -7.50 3.02
N LEU A 60 2.95 -6.55 2.08
CA LEU A 60 4.10 -6.16 1.26
C LEU A 60 5.07 -5.27 2.04
N PHE A 61 4.56 -4.37 2.88
CA PHE A 61 5.36 -3.48 3.73
C PHE A 61 6.31 -4.26 4.65
N VAL A 62 5.83 -5.32 5.31
CA VAL A 62 6.68 -6.14 6.21
C VAL A 62 7.81 -6.88 5.49
N LEU A 63 7.72 -7.06 4.16
CA LEU A 63 8.84 -7.60 3.39
C LEU A 63 10.00 -6.59 3.24
N TYR A 64 9.69 -5.29 3.25
CA TYR A 64 10.69 -4.21 3.19
C TYR A 64 11.13 -3.72 4.57
N ARG A 65 10.25 -3.83 5.56
CA ARG A 65 10.48 -3.38 6.94
C ARG A 65 10.09 -4.48 7.93
N PRO A 66 10.81 -5.62 7.92
CA PRO A 66 10.47 -6.80 8.73
C PRO A 66 10.54 -6.53 10.23
N GLU A 67 11.23 -5.48 10.67
CA GLU A 67 11.30 -5.08 12.07
C GLU A 67 9.94 -4.73 12.68
N TRP A 68 8.93 -4.43 11.85
CA TRP A 68 7.57 -4.13 12.29
C TRP A 68 6.66 -5.34 12.41
N SER A 69 7.13 -6.54 12.04
CA SER A 69 6.29 -7.74 12.08
C SER A 69 5.94 -8.14 13.52
N GLY A 70 4.66 -8.35 13.76
CA GLY A 70 4.02 -8.57 15.07
C GLY A 70 3.97 -7.34 15.99
N LYS A 71 4.27 -6.12 15.52
CA LYS A 71 4.50 -4.95 16.41
C LYS A 71 3.54 -3.78 16.23
N ALA A 72 2.79 -3.74 15.14
CA ALA A 72 1.87 -2.63 14.89
C ALA A 72 0.45 -3.14 14.64
N LEU A 73 -0.52 -2.50 15.30
CA LEU A 73 -1.94 -2.72 15.09
C LEU A 73 -2.44 -1.74 14.04
N ILE A 74 -2.98 -2.25 12.93
CA ILE A 74 -3.47 -1.45 11.81
C ILE A 74 -4.98 -1.60 11.71
N GLN A 75 -5.67 -0.49 11.45
CA GLN A 75 -7.09 -0.46 11.18
C GLN A 75 -7.38 -0.50 9.67
N ASP A 76 -8.32 -1.35 9.24
CA ASP A 76 -8.92 -1.32 7.90
C ASP A 76 -10.45 -1.33 8.01
N GLY A 77 -11.07 -0.16 7.89
CA GLY A 77 -12.49 0.01 8.16
C GLY A 77 -12.81 -0.26 9.63
N SER A 78 -13.66 -1.25 9.92
CA SER A 78 -14.00 -1.69 11.27
C SER A 78 -13.07 -2.78 11.81
N GLU A 79 -12.19 -3.33 10.98
CA GLU A 79 -11.30 -4.42 11.37
C GLU A 79 -9.94 -3.89 11.84
N PHE A 80 -9.35 -4.59 12.81
CA PHE A 80 -7.98 -4.36 13.26
C PHE A 80 -7.16 -5.63 13.02
N PHE A 81 -5.91 -5.47 12.60
CA PHE A 81 -4.99 -6.58 12.43
C PHE A 81 -3.57 -6.20 12.85
N LEU A 82 -2.86 -7.18 13.40
CA LEU A 82 -1.43 -7.04 13.65
C LEU A 82 -0.68 -7.29 12.34
N ILE A 83 0.32 -6.45 12.09
CA ILE A 83 1.32 -6.66 11.05
C ILE A 83 2.60 -7.14 11.68
#